data_AF-A0A4S1FWK2-F1
#
_entry.id   AF-A0A4S1FWK2-F1
#
_cell.length_a   1.000
_cell.length_b   1.000
_cell.length_c   1.000
_cell.angle_alpha   90.00
_cell.angle_beta   90.00
_cell.angle_gamma   90.00
#
_symmetry.space_group_name_H-M   'P 1'
#
loop_
_entity.id
_entity.type
_entity.pdbx_description
1 polymer ?
#
loop_
_entity_poly.entity_id
_entity_poly.type
_entity_poly.pdbx_seq_one_letter_code
_entity_poly.pdbx_strand_id
1 'polypeptide(L)'
;VDAACAMLAGAGRIVVYGCGREALQVKGFAMRLYHLGLPVSVVGDMTTPPLGKGDVFLASSGPGETTTVLTLMRVTRDAGAKVLLLTAEPAGSAAKLADFTLFVPA
;
A
#
# COMPACT_ATOMS: atom_id res chain seq x y z
N VAL A 1 -8.93 7.57 -9.09
CA VAL A 1 -7.87 8.32 -8.37
C VAL A 1 -8.44 8.91 -7.08
N ASP A 2 -9.53 9.68 -7.14
CA ASP A 2 -10.14 10.33 -5.97
C ASP A 2 -10.44 9.39 -4.80
N ALA A 3 -10.97 8.18 -5.07
CA ALA A 3 -11.23 7.18 -4.04
C ALA A 3 -9.94 6.74 -3.31
N ALA A 4 -8.82 6.59 -4.02
CA ALA A 4 -7.53 6.27 -3.40
C ALA A 4 -7.01 7.45 -2.58
N CYS A 5 -7.17 8.69 -3.07
CA CYS A 5 -6.82 9.89 -2.32
C CYS A 5 -7.65 10.01 -1.03
N ALA A 6 -8.97 9.81 -1.09
CA ALA A 6 -9.84 9.84 0.08
C ALA A 6 -9.49 8.75 1.09
N MET A 7 -9.15 7.55 0.60
CA MET A 7 -8.71 6.42 1.43
C MET A 7 -7.41 6.75 2.19
N LEU A 8 -6.44 7.37 1.53
CA LEU A 8 -5.18 7.78 2.16
C LEU A 8 -5.37 8.97 3.11
N ALA A 9 -6.14 9.99 2.71
CA ALA A 9 -6.40 11.17 3.53
C ALA A 9 -7.19 10.86 4.80
N GLY A 10 -8.05 9.85 4.77
CA GLY A 10 -8.83 9.38 5.92
C GLY A 10 -8.19 8.26 6.73
N ALA A 11 -6.97 7.83 6.41
CA ALA A 11 -6.30 6.73 7.09
C ALA A 11 -5.78 7.15 8.47
N GLY A 12 -5.98 6.29 9.48
CA GLY A 12 -5.36 6.48 10.81
C GLY A 12 -3.84 6.41 10.73
N ARG A 13 -3.32 5.42 10.01
CA ARG A 13 -1.92 5.28 9.62
C ARG A 13 -1.81 4.76 8.20
N ILE A 14 -0.73 5.10 7.53
CA ILE A 14 -0.39 4.60 6.20
C ILE A 14 0.93 3.85 6.31
N VAL A 15 0.95 2.60 5.86
CA VAL A 15 2.20 1.86 5.70
C VAL A 15 2.33 1.49 4.24
N VAL A 16 3.49 1.79 3.65
CA VAL A 16 3.70 1.60 2.21
C VAL A 16 4.74 0.52 1.92
N TYR A 17 4.57 -0.17 0.80
CA TYR A 17 5.53 -1.17 0.32
C TYR A 17 5.57 -1.28 -1.22
N GLY A 18 6.75 -1.55 -1.74
CA GLY A 18 7.00 -1.94 -3.14
C GLY A 18 8.30 -2.74 -3.22
N CYS A 19 8.52 -3.49 -4.30
CA CYS A 19 9.73 -4.29 -4.49
C CYS A 19 10.68 -3.64 -5.52
N GLY A 20 11.99 -3.73 -5.29
CA GLY A 20 13.00 -3.21 -6.22
C GLY A 20 12.81 -1.74 -6.58
N ARG A 21 12.65 -1.43 -7.87
CA ARG A 21 12.46 -0.05 -8.36
C ARG A 21 11.15 0.58 -7.90
N GLU A 22 10.10 -0.21 -7.71
CA GLU A 22 8.81 0.25 -7.19
C GLU A 22 8.98 0.75 -5.75
N ALA A 23 9.86 0.11 -4.98
CA ALA A 23 10.19 0.54 -3.62
C ALA A 23 10.76 1.97 -3.59
N LEU A 24 11.59 2.35 -4.57
CA LEU A 24 12.17 3.69 -4.66
C LEU A 24 11.07 4.74 -4.88
N GLN A 25 10.12 4.45 -5.78
CA GLN A 25 9.00 5.35 -6.07
C GLN A 25 8.07 5.47 -4.88
N VAL A 26 7.72 4.35 -4.25
CA VAL A 26 6.83 4.31 -3.08
C VAL A 26 7.48 5.00 -1.87
N LYS A 27 8.80 4.90 -1.67
CA LYS A 27 9.51 5.66 -0.62
C LYS A 27 9.50 7.16 -0.89
N GLY A 28 9.70 7.58 -2.15
CA GLY A 28 9.56 8.99 -2.54
C GLY A 28 8.14 9.51 -2.28
N PHE A 29 7.13 8.70 -2.58
CA PHE A 29 5.74 9.01 -2.29
C PHE A 29 5.45 9.10 -0.79
N ALA A 30 5.97 8.17 0.02
CA ALA A 30 5.87 8.23 1.47
C ALA A 30 6.44 9.55 2.03
N MET A 31 7.59 10.01 1.52
CA MET A 31 8.12 11.32 1.95
C MET A 31 7.16 12.46 1.61
N ARG A 32 6.48 12.42 0.47
CA ARG A 32 5.48 13.46 0.12
C ARG A 32 4.24 13.37 0.99
N LEU A 33 3.73 12.18 1.28
CA LEU A 33 2.62 11.99 2.23
C LEU A 33 2.99 12.54 3.62
N TYR A 34 4.21 12.28 4.08
CA TYR A 34 4.71 12.84 5.34
C TYR A 34 4.75 14.38 5.31
N HIS A 35 5.24 14.98 4.22
CA HIS A 35 5.23 16.44 4.05
C HIS A 35 3.81 17.05 4.02
N LEU A 36 2.81 16.27 3.62
CA LEU A 36 1.39 16.66 3.67
C LEU A 36 0.77 16.47 5.07
N GLY A 37 1.56 16.06 6.08
CA GLY A 37 1.10 15.85 7.44
C GLY A 37 0.45 14.48 7.70
N LEU A 38 0.56 13.54 6.75
CA LEU A 38 -0.04 12.22 6.90
C LEU A 38 0.87 11.26 7.70
N PRO A 39 0.28 10.42 8.57
CA PRO A 39 1.02 9.47 9.42
C PRO A 39 1.46 8.25 8.61
N VAL A 40 2.56 8.40 7.87
CA VAL A 40 3.08 7.38 6.95
C VAL A 40 4.37 6.72 7.43
N SER A 41 4.55 5.43 7.14
CA SER A 41 5.78 4.67 7.40
C SER A 41 6.02 3.68 6.25
N VAL A 42 7.23 3.13 6.14
CA VAL A 42 7.61 2.21 5.06
C VAL A 42 7.92 0.84 5.65
N VAL A 43 7.31 -0.22 5.12
CA VAL A 43 7.59 -1.59 5.60
C VAL A 43 9.09 -1.87 5.60
N GLY A 44 9.58 -2.37 6.74
CA GLY A 44 10.99 -2.70 6.96
C GLY A 44 11.79 -1.62 7.68
N ASP A 45 11.26 -0.39 7.82
CA ASP A 45 11.89 0.63 8.64
C ASP A 45 11.69 0.33 10.14
N MET A 46 12.72 0.57 10.95
CA MET A 46 12.75 0.27 12.40
C MET A 46 11.62 0.94 13.21
N THR A 47 11.06 2.03 12.69
CA THR A 47 10.00 2.81 13.34
C THR A 47 8.60 2.43 12.85
N THR A 48 8.49 1.46 11.95
CA THR A 48 7.19 1.05 11.39
C THR A 48 6.34 0.37 12.45
N PRO A 49 5.21 0.96 12.84
CA PRO A 49 4.32 0.35 13.81
C PRO A 49 3.46 -0.73 13.17
N PRO A 50 2.78 -1.57 13.99
CA PRO A 50 1.78 -2.48 13.47
C PRO A 50 0.61 -1.71 12.85
N LEU A 51 -0.01 -2.32 11.83
CA LEU A 51 -1.27 -1.86 11.24
C LEU A 51 -2.47 -2.45 12.00
N GLY A 52 -3.59 -1.74 11.98
CA GLY A 52 -4.87 -2.23 12.50
C GLY A 52 -6.09 -1.60 11.84
N LYS A 53 -7.26 -1.77 12.47
CA LYS A 53 -8.53 -1.20 11.97
C LYS A 53 -8.44 0.32 11.83
N GLY A 54 -8.81 0.82 10.65
CA GLY A 54 -8.75 2.25 10.31
C GLY A 54 -7.46 2.66 9.61
N ASP A 55 -6.47 1.78 9.55
CA ASP A 55 -5.22 2.03 8.83
C ASP A 55 -5.27 1.53 7.38
N VAL A 56 -4.31 1.99 6.58
CA VAL A 56 -4.16 1.65 5.17
C VAL A 56 -2.77 1.12 4.88
N PHE A 57 -2.71 -0.04 4.24
CA PHE A 57 -1.51 -0.55 3.59
C PHE A 57 -1.55 -0.20 2.10
N LEU A 58 -0.58 0.59 1.63
CA LEU A 58 -0.40 0.87 0.21
C LEU A 58 0.67 -0.05 -0.36
N ALA A 59 0.28 -0.96 -1.24
CA ALA A 59 1.18 -1.86 -1.94
C ALA A 59 1.31 -1.47 -3.41
N SER A 60 2.53 -1.55 -3.94
CA SER A 60 2.79 -1.53 -5.38
C SER A 60 3.28 -2.89 -5.84
N SER A 61 2.64 -3.46 -6.86
CA SER A 61 3.08 -4.67 -7.55
C SER A 61 2.63 -4.59 -9.00
N GLY A 62 3.53 -4.25 -9.92
CA GLY A 62 3.20 -4.19 -11.35
C GLY A 62 2.58 -5.49 -11.88
N PRO A 63 3.23 -6.66 -11.66
CA PRO A 63 2.70 -7.95 -12.13
C PRO A 63 1.52 -8.51 -11.32
N GLY A 64 1.20 -7.95 -10.15
CA GLY A 64 0.15 -8.47 -9.26
C GLY A 64 0.44 -9.82 -8.58
N GLU A 65 1.62 -10.41 -8.81
CA GLU A 65 2.00 -11.77 -8.32
C GLU A 65 3.26 -11.77 -7.43
N THR A 66 3.74 -10.60 -7.01
CA THR A 66 4.94 -10.51 -6.16
C THR A 66 4.66 -11.17 -4.80
N THR A 67 5.34 -12.27 -4.50
CA THR A 67 5.09 -13.12 -3.32
C THR A 67 5.16 -12.35 -2.00
N THR A 68 6.15 -11.47 -1.84
CA THR A 68 6.28 -10.62 -0.64
C THR A 68 5.10 -9.66 -0.48
N VAL A 69 4.63 -9.07 -1.59
CA VAL A 69 3.46 -8.19 -1.58
C VAL A 69 2.22 -8.98 -1.16
N LEU A 70 1.97 -10.14 -1.78
CA LEU A 70 0.83 -11.01 -1.44
C LEU A 70 0.83 -11.40 0.05
N THR A 71 2.01 -11.71 0.58
CA THR A 71 2.17 -12.09 1.99
C THR A 71 1.85 -10.93 2.91
N LEU A 72 2.40 -9.74 2.65
CA LEU A 72 2.13 -8.54 3.44
C LEU A 72 0.67 -8.09 3.36
N MET A 73 0.02 -8.24 2.20
CA MET A 73 -1.41 -7.96 2.04
C MET A 73 -2.27 -8.88 2.91
N ARG A 74 -1.94 -10.19 2.97
CA ARG A 74 -2.65 -11.13 3.85
C ARG A 74 -2.50 -10.76 5.32
N VAL A 75 -1.27 -10.51 5.78
CA VAL A 75 -0.97 -10.07 7.15
C VAL A 75 -1.73 -8.77 7.50
N THR A 76 -1.78 -7.83 6.57
CA THR A 76 -2.53 -6.57 6.73
C THR A 76 -4.02 -6.82 6.95
N ARG A 77 -4.62 -7.69 6.12
CA ARG A 77 -6.05 -8.02 6.22
C ARG A 77 -6.36 -8.73 7.53
N ASP A 78 -5.50 -9.64 7.95
CA ASP A 78 -5.65 -10.36 9.22
C ASP A 78 -5.58 -9.41 10.42
N ALA A 79 -4.81 -8.31 10.30
CA ALA A 79 -4.78 -7.22 11.28
C ALA A 79 -5.99 -6.28 11.21
N GLY A 80 -6.86 -6.41 10.19
CA GLY A 80 -8.06 -5.61 9.99
C GLY A 80 -7.84 -4.23 9.35
N ALA A 81 -6.63 -3.99 8.83
CA ALA A 81 -6.34 -2.79 8.03
C ALA A 81 -6.81 -2.96 6.58
N LYS A 82 -7.00 -1.84 5.89
CA LYS A 82 -7.41 -1.86 4.47
C LYS A 82 -6.20 -1.88 3.55
N VAL A 83 -6.37 -2.45 2.37
CA VAL A 83 -5.31 -2.58 1.36
C VAL A 83 -5.64 -1.75 0.12
N LEU A 84 -4.77 -0.81 -0.20
CA LEU A 84 -4.73 -0.05 -1.45
C LEU A 84 -3.63 -0.62 -2.36
N LEU A 85 -4.00 -1.17 -3.51
CA LEU A 85 -3.05 -1.75 -4.46
C LEU A 85 -2.84 -0.84 -5.66
N LEU A 86 -1.58 -0.63 -6.04
CA LEU A 86 -1.15 -0.08 -7.32
C LEU A 86 -0.62 -1.23 -8.20
N THR A 87 -1.21 -1.44 -9.37
CA THR A 87 -0.86 -2.57 -10.24
C THR A 87 -1.11 -2.26 -11.72
N ALA A 88 -0.33 -2.90 -12.60
CA ALA A 88 -0.59 -2.94 -14.04
C ALA A 88 -1.41 -4.19 -14.44
N GLU A 89 -1.68 -5.08 -13.49
CA GLU A 89 -2.47 -6.30 -13.71
C GLU A 89 -3.69 -6.31 -12.76
N PRO A 90 -4.87 -5.85 -13.23
CA PRO A 90 -6.07 -5.76 -12.40
C PRO A 90 -6.73 -7.11 -12.12
N ALA A 91 -6.39 -8.18 -12.85
CA ALA A 91 -6.90 -9.53 -12.62
C ALA A 91 -5.96 -10.39 -11.74
N GLY A 92 -4.80 -9.86 -11.36
CA GLY A 92 -3.77 -10.56 -10.60
C GLY A 92 -4.18 -10.92 -9.17
N SER A 93 -3.44 -11.83 -8.55
CA SER A 93 -3.71 -12.31 -7.19
C SER A 93 -3.73 -11.19 -6.15
N ALA A 94 -2.89 -10.17 -6.30
CA ALA A 94 -2.89 -9.02 -5.41
C ALA A 94 -4.22 -8.25 -5.47
N ALA A 95 -4.80 -8.05 -6.66
CA ALA A 95 -6.06 -7.30 -6.82
C ALA A 95 -7.21 -7.97 -6.07
N LYS A 96 -7.23 -9.30 -5.98
CA LYS A 96 -8.21 -10.09 -5.22
C LYS A 96 -8.09 -9.90 -3.70
N LEU A 97 -6.93 -9.46 -3.21
CA LEU A 97 -6.67 -9.17 -1.80
C LEU A 97 -6.85 -7.69 -1.45
N ALA A 98 -7.03 -6.82 -2.44
CA ALA A 98 -7.12 -5.38 -2.22
C ALA A 98 -8.56 -4.95 -1.94
N ASP A 99 -8.74 -3.99 -1.01
CA ASP A 99 -10.02 -3.30 -0.83
C ASP A 99 -10.26 -2.28 -1.95
N PHE A 100 -9.17 -1.70 -2.48
CA PHE A 100 -9.21 -0.84 -3.66
C PHE A 100 -7.97 -1.08 -4.53
N THR A 101 -8.19 -1.23 -5.84
CA THR A 101 -7.11 -1.36 -6.82
C THR A 101 -7.10 -0.12 -7.71
N LEU A 102 -5.97 0.59 -7.72
CA LEU A 102 -5.69 1.64 -8.68
C LEU A 102 -4.87 1.04 -9.83
N PHE A 103 -5.54 0.85 -10.97
CA PHE A 103 -4.91 0.40 -12.19
C PHE A 103 -4.00 1.50 -12.77
N VAL A 104 -2.73 1.14 -13.00
CA VAL A 104 -1.72 1.99 -13.64
C VAL A 104 -1.21 1.24 -14.87
N PRO A 105 -1.52 1.67 -16.10
CA PRO A 105 -1.05 1.02 -17.32
C PRO A 105 0.48 0.95 -17.38
N ALA A 106 1.01 -0.14 -17.94
CA ALA A 106 2.44 -0.35 -18.18
C ALA A 106 2.95 0.43 -19.39
#